data_AF-A0A0G0QY38-F1
#
_entry.id   AF-A0A0G0QY38-F1
#
_cell.length_a   1.000
_cell.length_b   1.000
_cell.length_c   1.000
_cell.angle_alpha   90.00
_cell.angle_beta   90.00
_cell.angle_gamma   90.00
#
_symmetry.space_group_name_H-M   'P 1'
#
loop_
_entity.id
_entity.type
_entity.pdbx_description
1 polymer ?
#
loop_
_entity_poly.entity_id
_entity_poly.type
_entity_poly.pdbx_seq_one_letter_code
_entity_poly.pdbx_strand_id
1 'polypeptide(L)'
;MNWVDFVIVGALIFFALTAIGRSFLSELLDLISFLLAGFLSFLYYNLPAKFFESQFQIPHGLSLVLGFMVVWFFSEIFFFLMVRLLLPVLPAVKIPGSKILSMVPAALRGLVFISLALVLTSTFPIQPVIKKSVLESVLGSKILKYAYNLEAPVKSVFGGVANDSLTFLTIKPKTDERVNLGFQTSQLTADPVNEAAMTGLVNKERSLRGLNILVSDQKLRDVARLHSEDMFKRGYFSHFSPEEATVADRVQKAGVNFLVVGENLAYAPGLELAHKGLMNSEGHRVNILSEDYHKIGIGVMDGGVYGMMFTQVFSN
;
A
#
# COMPACT_ATOMS: atom_id res chain seq x y z
N MET A 1 15.01 8.81 17.30
CA MET A 1 13.74 8.18 17.67
C MET A 1 12.62 9.16 17.38
N ASN A 2 11.51 8.70 16.82
CA ASN A 2 10.33 9.53 16.53
C ASN A 2 9.09 9.03 17.31
N TRP A 3 7.92 9.63 17.08
CA TRP A 3 6.68 9.28 17.79
C TRP A 3 6.29 7.80 17.64
N VAL A 4 6.61 7.16 16.52
CA VAL A 4 6.35 5.73 16.31
C VAL A 4 7.21 4.87 17.25
N ASP A 5 8.47 5.24 17.47
CA ASP A 5 9.32 4.53 18.45
C ASP A 5 8.71 4.58 19.85
N PHE A 6 8.18 5.74 20.26
CA PHE A 6 7.53 5.90 21.56
C PHE A 6 6.23 5.09 21.66
N VAL A 7 5.43 5.04 20.58
CA VAL A 7 4.23 4.19 20.52
C VAL A 7 4.59 2.71 20.63
N ILE A 8 5.63 2.25 19.92
CA ILE A 8 6.10 0.86 19.99
C ILE A 8 6.55 0.52 21.41
N VAL A 9 7.41 1.34 22.02
CA VAL A 9 7.89 1.13 23.38
C VAL A 9 6.74 1.16 24.38
N GLY A 10 5.85 2.15 24.27
CA GLY A 10 4.67 2.28 25.13
C GLY A 10 3.75 1.08 25.03
N ALA A 11 3.51 0.56 23.82
CA ALA A 11 2.72 -0.64 23.61
C ALA A 11 3.38 -1.88 24.21
N LEU A 12 4.69 -2.08 24.02
CA LEU A 12 5.42 -3.21 24.63
C LEU A 12 5.38 -3.16 26.16
N ILE A 13 5.55 -1.98 26.75
CA ILE A 13 5.40 -1.76 28.18
C ILE A 13 3.97 -2.09 28.61
N PHE A 14 2.96 -1.59 27.91
CA PHE A 14 1.56 -1.90 28.20
C PHE A 14 1.31 -3.41 28.23
N PHE A 15 1.73 -4.14 27.20
CA PHE A 15 1.62 -5.61 27.17
C PHE A 15 2.34 -6.28 28.34
N ALA A 16 3.57 -5.87 28.66
CA ALA A 16 4.30 -6.40 29.81
C ALA A 16 3.58 -6.10 31.14
N LEU A 17 2.99 -4.92 31.31
CA LEU A 17 2.23 -4.56 32.50
C LEU A 17 0.95 -5.39 32.67
N THR A 18 0.28 -5.76 31.57
CA THR A 18 -0.92 -6.64 31.64
C THR A 18 -0.63 -8.04 32.20
N ALA A 19 0.63 -8.48 32.15
CA ALA A 19 1.05 -9.76 32.71
C ALA A 19 1.32 -9.71 34.22
N ILE A 20 1.42 -8.51 34.82
CA ILE A 20 1.72 -8.38 36.24
C ILE A 20 0.63 -9.08 37.07
N GLY A 21 1.08 -10.01 37.91
CA GLY A 21 0.19 -10.78 38.79
C GLY A 21 -0.40 -12.03 38.14
N ARG A 22 -0.18 -12.27 36.84
CA ARG A 22 -0.53 -13.52 36.16
C ARG A 22 0.61 -14.54 36.30
N SER A 23 0.27 -15.82 36.16
CA SER A 23 1.26 -16.90 36.19
C SER A 23 1.97 -16.98 34.85
N PHE A 24 3.27 -17.31 34.88
CA PHE A 24 4.04 -17.53 33.66
C PHE A 24 3.39 -18.55 32.72
N LEU A 25 2.87 -19.65 33.27
CA LEU A 25 2.20 -20.69 32.49
C LEU A 25 0.95 -20.16 31.79
N SER A 26 0.15 -19.31 32.46
CA SER A 26 -1.03 -18.71 31.83
C SER A 26 -0.65 -17.79 30.68
N GLU A 27 0.36 -16.93 30.84
CA GLU A 27 0.82 -16.04 29.76
C GLU A 27 1.46 -16.81 28.61
N LEU A 28 2.17 -17.90 28.91
CA LEU A 28 2.76 -18.77 27.89
C LEU A 28 1.67 -19.46 27.07
N LEU A 29 0.62 -19.99 27.72
CA LEU A 29 -0.51 -20.60 27.02
C LEU A 29 -1.30 -19.58 26.21
N ASP A 30 -1.48 -18.36 26.70
CA ASP A 30 -2.10 -17.27 25.94
C ASP A 30 -1.24 -16.90 24.71
N LEU A 31 0.08 -16.83 24.84
CA LEU A 31 0.98 -16.59 23.71
C LEU A 31 0.88 -17.72 22.66
N ILE A 32 0.94 -18.99 23.09
CA ILE A 32 0.82 -20.14 22.19
C ILE A 32 -0.52 -20.10 21.46
N SER A 33 -1.61 -19.84 22.19
CA SER A 33 -2.96 -19.71 21.63
C SER A 33 -3.07 -18.59 20.60
N PHE A 34 -2.48 -17.44 20.89
CA PHE A 34 -2.42 -16.30 19.97
C PHE A 34 -1.65 -16.63 18.69
N LEU A 35 -0.49 -17.29 18.82
CA LEU A 35 0.32 -17.72 17.67
C LEU A 35 -0.39 -18.78 16.84
N LEU A 36 -1.08 -19.74 17.48
CA LEU A 36 -1.91 -20.72 16.79
C LEU A 36 -3.08 -20.07 16.06
N ALA A 37 -3.78 -19.11 16.69
CA ALA A 37 -4.85 -18.35 16.04
C ALA A 37 -4.35 -17.61 14.79
N GLY A 38 -3.19 -16.94 14.89
CA GLY A 38 -2.53 -16.29 13.75
C GLY A 38 -2.08 -17.28 12.66
N PHE A 39 -1.64 -18.47 13.03
CA PHE A 39 -1.32 -19.51 12.05
C PHE A 39 -2.57 -20.03 11.33
N LEU A 40 -3.66 -20.29 12.06
CA LEU A 40 -4.93 -20.71 11.48
C LEU A 40 -5.51 -19.62 10.55
N SER A 41 -5.36 -18.34 10.88
CA SER A 41 -5.80 -17.27 9.99
C SER A 41 -5.05 -17.28 8.67
N PHE A 42 -3.75 -17.57 8.63
CA PHE A 42 -3.03 -17.76 7.36
C PHE A 42 -3.49 -18.97 6.55
N LEU A 43 -4.07 -20.00 7.18
CA LEU A 43 -4.59 -21.17 6.45
C LEU A 43 -6.00 -20.94 5.90
N TYR A 44 -6.86 -20.26 6.67
CA TYR A 44 -8.29 -20.24 6.40
C TYR A 44 -8.85 -18.87 5.98
N TYR A 45 -8.03 -17.81 5.89
CA TYR A 45 -8.50 -16.45 5.51
C TYR A 45 -9.32 -16.41 4.21
N ASN A 46 -9.01 -17.30 3.26
CA ASN A 46 -9.67 -17.37 1.96
C ASN A 46 -11.18 -17.66 2.04
N LEU A 47 -11.64 -18.35 3.09
CA LEU A 47 -13.05 -18.70 3.24
C LEU A 47 -13.93 -17.45 3.50
N PRO A 48 -13.70 -16.66 4.57
CA PRO A 48 -14.42 -15.41 4.77
C PRO A 48 -14.09 -14.35 3.71
N ALA A 49 -12.89 -14.35 3.11
CA ALA A 49 -12.57 -13.42 2.02
C ALA A 49 -13.54 -13.56 0.83
N LYS A 50 -13.79 -14.79 0.35
CA LYS A 50 -14.77 -15.05 -0.72
C LYS A 50 -16.19 -14.61 -0.37
N PHE A 51 -16.56 -14.72 0.91
CA PHE A 51 -17.84 -14.22 1.39
C PHE A 51 -17.91 -12.69 1.29
N PHE A 52 -16.87 -11.97 1.69
CA PHE A 52 -16.81 -10.50 1.55
C PHE A 52 -16.85 -10.04 0.09
N GLU A 53 -16.16 -10.73 -0.81
CA GLU A 53 -16.19 -10.45 -2.24
C GLU A 53 -17.60 -10.63 -2.83
N SER A 54 -18.24 -11.77 -2.54
CA SER A 54 -19.52 -12.12 -3.16
C SER A 54 -20.71 -11.35 -2.59
N GLN A 55 -20.75 -11.12 -1.27
CA GLN A 55 -21.91 -10.52 -0.61
C GLN A 55 -21.82 -9.00 -0.51
N PHE A 56 -20.61 -8.46 -0.35
CA PHE A 56 -20.40 -7.04 -0.10
C PHE A 56 -19.65 -6.34 -1.24
N GLN A 57 -19.25 -7.07 -2.28
CA GLN A 57 -18.48 -6.55 -3.42
C GLN A 57 -17.20 -5.82 -2.98
N ILE A 58 -16.63 -6.26 -1.86
CA ILE A 58 -15.40 -5.68 -1.32
C ILE A 58 -14.23 -6.08 -2.23
N PRO A 59 -13.33 -5.14 -2.59
CA PRO A 59 -12.14 -5.44 -3.38
C PRO A 59 -11.35 -6.64 -2.84
N HIS A 60 -10.83 -7.49 -3.73
CA HIS A 60 -10.23 -8.78 -3.41
C HIS A 60 -9.17 -8.72 -2.29
N GLY A 61 -8.16 -7.89 -2.45
CA GLY A 61 -7.13 -7.63 -1.45
C GLY A 61 -7.67 -7.18 -0.10
N LEU A 62 -8.66 -6.28 -0.06
CA LEU A 62 -9.28 -5.89 1.21
C LEU A 62 -10.06 -7.06 1.84
N SER A 63 -10.72 -7.86 1.00
CA SER A 63 -11.41 -9.08 1.43
C SER A 63 -10.45 -10.11 2.03
N LEU A 64 -9.23 -10.25 1.50
CA LEU A 64 -8.21 -11.14 2.09
C LEU A 64 -7.82 -10.71 3.51
N VAL A 65 -7.61 -9.41 3.74
CA VAL A 65 -7.26 -8.88 5.07
C VAL A 65 -8.42 -9.03 6.05
N LEU A 66 -9.63 -8.70 5.63
CA LEU A 66 -10.83 -8.89 6.47
C LEU A 66 -11.03 -10.36 6.80
N GLY A 67 -10.85 -11.24 5.81
CA GLY A 67 -10.93 -12.67 6.02
C GLY A 67 -9.91 -13.18 7.04
N PHE A 68 -8.67 -12.71 6.95
CA PHE A 68 -7.62 -13.02 7.92
C PHE A 68 -7.97 -12.55 9.34
N MET A 69 -8.46 -11.30 9.48
CA MET A 69 -8.87 -10.75 10.78
C MET A 69 -10.04 -11.52 11.39
N VAL A 70 -11.03 -11.92 10.59
CA VAL A 70 -12.18 -12.71 11.03
C VAL A 70 -11.74 -14.08 11.56
N VAL A 71 -10.93 -14.82 10.80
CA VAL A 71 -10.44 -16.13 11.27
C VAL A 71 -9.61 -15.98 12.52
N TRP A 72 -8.73 -14.98 12.59
CA TRP A 72 -7.91 -14.75 13.78
C TRP A 72 -8.81 -14.51 15.00
N PHE A 73 -9.74 -13.57 14.90
CA PHE A 73 -10.62 -13.19 16.01
C PHE A 73 -11.40 -14.38 16.57
N PHE A 74 -12.06 -15.17 15.71
CA PHE A 74 -12.81 -16.33 16.17
C PHE A 74 -11.91 -17.45 16.71
N SER A 75 -10.74 -17.66 16.11
CA SER A 75 -9.76 -18.64 16.59
C SER A 75 -9.18 -18.23 17.96
N GLU A 76 -8.93 -16.94 18.17
CA GLU A 76 -8.45 -16.41 19.45
C GLU A 76 -9.50 -16.59 20.54
N ILE A 77 -10.77 -16.28 20.26
CA ILE A 77 -11.87 -16.55 21.20
C ILE A 77 -11.92 -18.05 21.55
N PHE A 78 -11.85 -18.93 20.56
CA PHE A 78 -11.88 -20.37 20.76
C PHE A 78 -10.73 -20.84 21.67
N PHE A 79 -9.49 -20.47 21.35
CA PHE A 79 -8.34 -20.89 22.15
C PHE A 79 -8.32 -20.25 23.53
N PHE A 80 -8.77 -19.00 23.66
CA PHE A 80 -8.93 -18.34 24.96
C PHE A 80 -9.89 -19.11 25.87
N LEU A 81 -11.04 -19.54 25.33
CA LEU A 81 -11.99 -20.39 26.06
C LEU A 81 -11.35 -21.74 26.42
N MET A 82 -10.62 -22.37 25.49
CA MET A 82 -9.90 -23.61 25.77
C MET A 82 -8.86 -23.47 26.88
N VAL A 83 -8.04 -22.42 26.86
CA VAL A 83 -7.04 -22.14 27.91
C VAL A 83 -7.73 -21.98 29.27
N ARG A 84 -8.86 -21.25 29.33
CA ARG A 84 -9.62 -21.10 30.57
C ARG A 84 -10.20 -22.41 31.10
N LEU A 85 -10.59 -23.33 30.22
CA LEU A 85 -11.07 -24.66 30.60
C LEU A 85 -9.93 -25.60 31.02
N LEU A 86 -8.75 -25.49 30.40
CA LEU A 86 -7.60 -26.36 30.65
C LEU A 86 -6.79 -25.92 31.87
N LEU A 87 -6.66 -24.62 32.13
CA LEU A 87 -5.84 -24.07 33.22
C LEU A 87 -6.13 -24.69 34.60
N PRO A 88 -7.40 -24.91 35.01
CA PRO A 88 -7.70 -25.54 36.31
C PRO A 88 -7.28 -27.01 36.40
N VAL A 89 -7.16 -27.71 35.27
CA VAL A 89 -6.82 -29.15 35.20
C VAL A 89 -5.31 -29.35 35.18
N LEU A 90 -4.55 -28.33 34.76
CA LEU A 90 -3.10 -28.41 34.71
C LEU A 90 -2.48 -28.37 36.11
N PRO A 91 -1.43 -29.17 36.37
CA PRO A 91 -0.76 -29.17 37.66
C PRO A 91 -0.17 -27.79 37.96
N ALA A 92 -0.34 -27.32 39.20
CA ALA A 92 0.19 -26.04 39.63
C ALA A 92 1.73 -26.08 39.67
N VAL A 93 2.38 -25.57 38.62
CA VAL A 93 3.83 -25.42 38.57
C VAL A 93 4.22 -24.07 39.18
N LYS A 94 4.86 -24.10 40.35
CA LYS A 94 5.41 -22.89 40.99
C LYS A 94 6.79 -22.60 40.42
N ILE A 95 6.88 -21.59 39.54
CA ILE A 95 8.16 -21.10 39.01
C ILE A 95 8.60 -19.90 39.86
N PRO A 96 9.82 -19.94 40.47
CA PRO A 96 10.39 -18.78 41.16
C PRO A 96 10.48 -17.58 40.20
N GLY A 97 10.04 -16.40 40.63
CA GLY A 97 10.03 -15.21 39.77
C GLY A 97 8.97 -15.24 38.65
N SER A 98 8.02 -16.18 38.67
CA SER A 98 6.95 -16.31 37.67
C SER A 98 6.23 -15.01 37.32
N LYS A 99 6.02 -14.11 38.30
CA LYS A 99 5.40 -12.81 38.07
C LYS A 99 6.20 -11.91 37.13
N ILE A 100 7.53 -11.90 37.25
CA ILE A 100 8.41 -11.12 36.36
C ILE A 100 8.59 -11.86 35.04
N LEU A 101 8.78 -13.18 35.09
CA LEU A 101 8.93 -14.02 33.90
C LEU A 101 7.69 -13.98 32.98
N SER A 102 6.49 -13.80 33.53
CA SER A 102 5.23 -13.68 32.77
C SER A 102 5.21 -12.49 31.80
N MET A 103 6.03 -11.46 32.06
CA MET A 103 6.16 -10.31 31.16
C MET A 103 6.78 -10.70 29.82
N VAL A 104 7.61 -11.76 29.77
CA VAL A 104 8.31 -12.15 28.55
C VAL A 104 7.34 -12.68 27.48
N PRO A 105 6.48 -13.68 27.75
CA PRO A 105 5.47 -14.10 26.76
C PRO A 105 4.52 -12.96 26.36
N ALA A 106 4.12 -12.11 27.29
CA ALA A 106 3.24 -10.98 26.99
C ALA A 106 3.92 -9.93 26.09
N ALA A 107 5.20 -9.61 26.34
CA ALA A 107 5.98 -8.72 25.48
C ALA A 107 6.18 -9.31 24.08
N LEU A 108 6.41 -10.63 23.96
CA LEU A 108 6.50 -11.32 22.66
C LEU A 108 5.17 -11.24 21.89
N ARG A 109 4.04 -11.46 22.58
CA ARG A 109 2.71 -11.27 21.98
C ARG A 109 2.53 -9.84 21.48
N GLY A 110 2.90 -8.85 22.31
CA GLY A 110 2.88 -7.44 21.95
C GLY A 110 3.72 -7.13 20.72
N LEU A 111 4.92 -7.72 20.62
CA LEU A 111 5.82 -7.54 19.46
C LEU A 111 5.19 -8.05 18.16
N VAL A 112 4.53 -9.22 18.20
CA VAL A 112 3.82 -9.78 17.02
C VAL A 112 2.61 -8.92 16.66
N PHE A 113 1.87 -8.43 17.64
CA PHE A 113 0.74 -7.52 17.38
C PHE A 113 1.20 -6.21 16.74
N ILE A 114 2.28 -5.61 17.27
CA ILE A 114 2.88 -4.38 16.72
C ILE A 114 3.41 -4.64 15.32
N SER A 115 4.08 -5.76 15.05
CA SER A 115 4.60 -6.05 13.72
C SER A 115 3.48 -6.14 12.69
N LEU A 116 2.36 -6.79 13.03
CA LEU A 116 1.17 -6.83 12.18
C LEU A 116 0.59 -5.43 11.94
N ALA A 117 0.44 -4.62 12.99
CA ALA A 117 -0.08 -3.26 12.88
C ALA A 117 0.81 -2.39 11.97
N LEU A 118 2.13 -2.52 12.06
CA LEU A 118 3.08 -1.82 11.20
C LEU A 118 2.99 -2.29 9.74
N VAL A 119 2.84 -3.60 9.49
CA VAL A 119 2.63 -4.15 8.15
C VAL A 119 1.35 -3.56 7.54
N LEU A 120 0.24 -3.60 8.29
CA LEU A 120 -1.03 -3.00 7.87
C LEU A 120 -0.87 -1.51 7.54
N THR A 121 -0.22 -0.76 8.44
CA THR A 121 0.07 0.67 8.26
C THR A 121 0.90 0.94 7.00
N SER A 122 1.85 0.07 6.67
CA SER A 122 2.69 0.22 5.48
C SER A 122 1.94 -0.14 4.19
N THR A 123 1.10 -1.17 4.26
CA THR A 123 0.36 -1.72 3.11
C THR A 123 -0.86 -0.88 2.75
N PHE A 124 -1.62 -0.38 3.73
CA PHE A 124 -2.83 0.39 3.46
C PHE A 124 -2.50 1.79 2.91
N PRO A 125 -3.38 2.40 2.09
CA PRO A 125 -3.21 3.75 1.57
C PRO A 125 -3.54 4.80 2.65
N ILE A 126 -2.75 4.82 3.73
CA ILE A 126 -2.85 5.83 4.79
C ILE A 126 -2.03 7.08 4.47
N GLN A 127 -2.21 8.14 5.26
CA GLN A 127 -1.50 9.41 5.10
C GLN A 127 0.03 9.22 5.05
N PRO A 128 0.73 9.80 4.06
CA PRO A 128 2.17 9.61 3.89
C PRO A 128 3.03 10.05 5.07
N VAL A 129 2.57 11.04 5.85
CA VAL A 129 3.25 11.48 7.08
C VAL A 129 3.40 10.32 8.08
N ILE A 130 2.37 9.48 8.18
CA ILE A 130 2.39 8.29 9.06
C ILE A 130 3.36 7.25 8.50
N LYS A 131 3.30 6.97 7.18
CA LYS A 131 4.23 6.02 6.54
C LYS A 131 5.69 6.43 6.69
N LYS A 132 5.99 7.71 6.43
CA LYS A 132 7.32 8.29 6.64
C LYS A 132 7.78 8.09 8.07
N SER A 133 6.92 8.40 9.05
CA SER A 133 7.25 8.23 10.46
C SER A 133 7.55 6.77 10.82
N VAL A 134 6.84 5.80 10.23
CA VAL A 134 7.12 4.37 10.43
C VAL A 134 8.44 3.94 9.79
N LEU A 135 8.73 4.40 8.57
CA LEU A 135 9.94 4.03 7.84
C LEU A 135 11.20 4.67 8.44
N GLU A 136 11.10 5.88 8.98
CA GLU A 136 12.20 6.59 9.64
C GLU A 136 12.37 6.22 11.12
N SER A 137 11.45 5.42 11.68
CA SER A 137 11.52 4.93 13.06
C SER A 137 12.65 3.91 13.22
N VAL A 138 13.41 4.01 14.30
CA VAL A 138 14.55 3.11 14.59
C VAL A 138 14.06 1.69 14.88
N LEU A 139 12.95 1.56 15.60
CA LEU A 139 12.34 0.28 15.94
C LEU A 139 11.40 -0.20 14.83
N GLY A 140 10.54 0.70 14.32
CA GLY A 140 9.54 0.40 13.31
C GLY A 140 10.14 -0.17 12.03
N SER A 141 11.18 0.48 11.48
CA SER A 141 11.89 0.00 10.28
C SER A 141 12.52 -1.38 10.47
N LYS A 142 13.12 -1.64 11.64
CA LYS A 142 13.71 -2.95 11.97
C LYS A 142 12.63 -4.02 12.09
N ILE A 143 11.54 -3.76 12.80
CA ILE A 143 10.42 -4.69 12.96
C ILE A 143 9.82 -5.02 11.59
N LEU A 144 9.58 -4.01 10.74
CA LEU A 144 9.08 -4.20 9.38
C LEU A 144 10.01 -5.06 8.54
N LYS A 145 11.32 -4.82 8.61
CA LYS A 145 12.32 -5.64 7.90
C LYS A 145 12.20 -7.11 8.28
N TYR A 146 12.09 -7.43 9.57
CA TYR A 146 11.90 -8.80 10.02
C TYR A 146 10.54 -9.38 9.63
N ALA A 147 9.47 -8.59 9.71
CA ALA A 147 8.14 -9.01 9.30
C ALA A 147 8.07 -9.37 7.81
N TYR A 148 8.71 -8.57 6.94
CA TYR A 148 8.76 -8.83 5.51
C TYR A 148 9.66 -10.01 5.13
N ASN A 149 10.65 -10.40 5.96
CA ASN A 149 11.41 -11.63 5.74
C ASN A 149 10.53 -12.90 5.86
N LEU A 150 9.35 -12.81 6.46
CA LEU A 150 8.33 -13.87 6.44
C LEU A 150 7.47 -13.77 5.16
N GLU A 151 8.14 -13.60 4.01
CA GLU A 151 7.55 -13.01 2.80
C GLU A 151 6.31 -13.75 2.28
N ALA A 152 6.35 -15.08 2.23
CA ALA A 152 5.30 -15.86 1.56
C ALA A 152 3.91 -15.76 2.25
N PRO A 153 3.77 -16.03 3.58
CA PRO A 153 2.49 -15.87 4.26
C PRO A 153 1.99 -14.43 4.25
N VAL A 154 2.86 -13.46 4.55
CA VAL A 154 2.48 -12.04 4.65
C VAL A 154 2.03 -11.51 3.29
N LYS A 155 2.75 -11.80 2.21
CA LYS A 155 2.39 -11.34 0.86
C LYS A 155 1.09 -11.94 0.36
N SER A 156 0.77 -13.18 0.74
CA SER A 156 -0.48 -13.83 0.33
C SER A 156 -1.74 -13.13 0.86
N VAL A 157 -1.68 -12.58 2.08
CA VAL A 157 -2.81 -11.89 2.71
C VAL A 157 -2.78 -10.40 2.42
N PHE A 158 -1.62 -9.76 2.57
CA PHE A 158 -1.49 -8.31 2.54
C PHE A 158 -1.02 -7.76 1.19
N GLY A 159 -0.49 -8.59 0.29
CA GLY A 159 -0.01 -8.14 -1.03
C GLY A 159 -1.12 -7.66 -1.97
N GLY A 160 -2.34 -8.20 -1.82
CA GLY A 160 -3.51 -7.82 -2.63
C GLY A 160 -4.01 -6.40 -2.36
N VAL A 161 -3.95 -5.92 -1.12
CA VAL A 161 -4.45 -4.58 -0.74
C VAL A 161 -3.69 -3.47 -1.46
N ALA A 162 -2.40 -3.67 -1.71
CA ALA A 162 -1.62 -2.72 -2.51
C ALA A 162 -2.12 -2.64 -3.97
N ASN A 163 -2.64 -3.75 -4.52
CA ASN A 163 -3.26 -3.77 -5.85
C ASN A 163 -4.67 -3.17 -5.85
N ASP A 164 -5.48 -3.31 -4.82
CA ASP A 164 -6.82 -2.71 -4.80
C ASP A 164 -6.79 -1.21 -4.50
N SER A 165 -5.73 -0.77 -3.82
CA SER A 165 -5.40 0.64 -3.69
C SER A 165 -5.14 1.30 -5.06
N LEU A 166 -4.92 0.54 -6.15
CA LEU A 166 -4.69 1.07 -7.51
C LEU A 166 -5.82 1.97 -8.00
N THR A 167 -7.05 1.80 -7.51
CA THR A 167 -8.16 2.73 -7.81
C THR A 167 -7.93 4.11 -7.21
N PHE A 168 -7.26 4.21 -6.05
CA PHE A 168 -6.80 5.49 -5.48
C PHE A 168 -5.57 6.04 -6.23
N LEU A 169 -4.81 5.15 -6.89
CA LEU A 169 -3.60 5.50 -7.61
C LEU A 169 -3.87 6.05 -9.02
N THR A 170 -5.12 6.13 -9.50
CA THR A 170 -5.44 6.62 -10.85
C THR A 170 -6.71 7.48 -10.86
N ILE A 171 -6.77 8.51 -11.71
CA ILE A 171 -7.98 9.30 -11.98
C ILE A 171 -8.40 9.06 -13.42
N LYS A 172 -9.69 8.75 -13.65
CA LYS A 172 -10.18 8.42 -14.99
C LYS A 172 -9.97 9.57 -15.98
N PRO A 173 -9.49 9.29 -17.21
CA PRO A 173 -9.32 10.32 -18.23
C PRO A 173 -10.64 11.04 -18.52
N LYS A 174 -10.56 12.35 -18.78
CA LYS A 174 -11.70 13.22 -19.13
C LYS A 174 -12.74 13.38 -18.02
N THR A 175 -12.38 13.08 -16.77
CA THR A 175 -13.17 13.45 -15.60
C THR A 175 -12.55 14.66 -14.90
N ASP A 176 -13.42 15.51 -14.39
CA ASP A 176 -13.16 16.68 -13.56
C ASP A 176 -13.01 16.31 -12.06
N GLU A 177 -12.78 15.01 -11.80
CA GLU A 177 -12.44 14.52 -10.48
C GLU A 177 -11.09 15.10 -10.01
N ARG A 178 -11.08 15.56 -8.76
CA ARG A 178 -9.89 16.07 -8.08
C ARG A 178 -9.75 15.39 -6.73
N VAL A 179 -8.59 14.77 -6.52
CA VAL A 179 -8.23 14.17 -5.23
C VAL A 179 -7.30 15.12 -4.50
N ASN A 180 -7.61 15.45 -3.25
CA ASN A 180 -6.69 16.16 -2.36
C ASN A 180 -5.70 15.16 -1.79
N LEU A 181 -4.40 15.38 -2.00
CA LEU A 181 -3.34 14.47 -1.54
C LEU A 181 -3.14 14.53 -0.02
N GLY A 182 -3.58 15.60 0.64
CA GLY A 182 -3.40 15.81 2.08
C GLY A 182 -1.96 16.15 2.49
N PHE A 183 -1.08 16.39 1.52
CA PHE A 183 0.28 16.85 1.71
C PHE A 183 0.74 17.68 0.50
N GLN A 184 1.82 18.43 0.68
CA GLN A 184 2.51 19.17 -0.38
C GLN A 184 4.02 18.93 -0.23
N THR A 185 4.73 18.81 -1.34
CA THR A 185 6.19 18.68 -1.31
C THR A 185 6.83 19.32 -2.53
N SER A 186 7.97 19.98 -2.31
CA SER A 186 8.85 20.51 -3.37
C SER A 186 10.16 19.71 -3.47
N GLN A 187 10.38 18.73 -2.59
CA GLN A 187 11.50 17.81 -2.68
C GLN A 187 11.13 16.71 -3.68
N LEU A 188 11.35 17.01 -4.96
CA LEU A 188 10.96 16.16 -6.07
C LEU A 188 12.17 15.91 -6.95
N THR A 189 12.32 14.67 -7.40
CA THR A 189 13.37 14.30 -8.36
C THR A 189 12.70 13.76 -9.61
N ALA A 190 13.02 14.33 -10.78
CA ALA A 190 12.58 13.72 -12.04
C ALA A 190 13.26 12.36 -12.20
N ASP A 191 12.53 11.36 -12.72
CA ASP A 191 13.03 9.99 -12.87
C ASP A 191 13.03 9.54 -14.34
N PRO A 192 14.09 9.88 -15.10
CA PRO A 192 14.21 9.47 -16.50
C PRO A 192 14.26 7.95 -16.72
N VAL A 193 14.69 7.20 -15.70
CA VAL A 193 14.80 5.73 -15.78
C VAL A 193 13.40 5.15 -15.83
N ASN A 194 12.52 5.57 -14.92
CA ASN A 194 11.14 5.12 -14.90
C ASN A 194 10.30 5.69 -16.06
N GLU A 195 10.62 6.86 -16.59
CA GLU A 195 9.99 7.39 -17.82
C GLU A 195 10.26 6.50 -19.04
N ALA A 196 11.53 6.10 -19.23
CA ALA A 196 11.92 5.21 -20.31
C ALA A 196 11.32 3.81 -20.13
N ALA A 197 11.37 3.27 -18.91
CA ALA A 197 10.81 1.96 -18.60
C ALA A 197 9.28 1.92 -18.79
N MET A 198 8.55 2.95 -18.35
CA MET A 198 7.10 3.06 -18.59
C MET A 198 6.78 3.13 -20.09
N THR A 199 7.58 3.86 -20.87
CA THR A 199 7.41 3.91 -22.33
C THR A 199 7.59 2.52 -22.95
N GLY A 200 8.59 1.76 -22.49
CA GLY A 200 8.81 0.37 -22.88
C GLY A 200 7.61 -0.53 -22.57
N LEU A 201 7.03 -0.41 -21.37
CA LEU A 201 5.84 -1.17 -20.97
C LEU A 201 4.62 -0.82 -21.84
N VAL A 202 4.37 0.47 -22.09
CA VAL A 202 3.30 0.94 -22.99
C VAL A 202 3.47 0.36 -24.40
N ASN A 203 4.67 0.46 -24.96
CA ASN A 203 4.93 -0.04 -26.32
C ASN A 203 4.91 -1.57 -26.40
N LYS A 204 5.24 -2.28 -25.32
CA LYS A 204 5.05 -3.73 -25.23
C LYS A 204 3.58 -4.11 -25.31
N GLU A 205 2.70 -3.44 -24.56
CA GLU A 205 1.25 -3.69 -24.62
C GLU A 205 0.67 -3.41 -26.01
N ARG A 206 1.15 -2.37 -26.69
CA ARG A 206 0.76 -2.04 -28.07
C ARG A 206 1.23 -3.10 -29.07
N SER A 207 2.51 -3.49 -28.99
CA SER A 207 3.10 -4.50 -29.87
C SER A 207 2.42 -5.87 -29.73
N LEU A 208 2.09 -6.29 -28.51
CA LEU A 208 1.35 -7.53 -28.24
C LEU A 208 -0.03 -7.58 -28.92
N ARG A 209 -0.58 -6.42 -29.31
CA ARG A 209 -1.88 -6.28 -29.98
C ARG A 209 -1.75 -5.85 -31.44
N GLY A 210 -0.55 -5.88 -32.00
CA GLY A 210 -0.30 -5.50 -33.40
C GLY A 210 -0.41 -4.01 -33.69
N LEU A 211 -0.39 -3.15 -32.65
CA LEU A 211 -0.46 -1.71 -32.79
C LEU A 211 0.94 -1.10 -33.00
N ASN A 212 1.00 0.00 -33.76
CA ASN A 212 2.23 0.77 -33.94
C ASN A 212 2.75 1.29 -32.59
N ILE A 213 4.06 1.20 -32.38
CA ILE A 213 4.70 1.77 -31.17
C ILE A 213 4.63 3.30 -31.18
N LEU A 214 4.54 3.90 -30.00
CA LEU A 214 4.58 5.34 -29.81
C LEU A 214 6.03 5.82 -29.75
N VAL A 215 6.31 6.93 -30.43
CA VAL A 215 7.62 7.60 -30.44
C VAL A 215 7.71 8.57 -29.26
N SER A 216 8.78 8.47 -28.47
CA SER A 216 8.97 9.37 -27.32
C SER A 216 9.25 10.80 -27.76
N ASP A 217 8.43 11.76 -27.34
CA ASP A 217 8.57 13.19 -27.65
C ASP A 217 9.05 13.99 -26.42
N GLN A 218 10.09 14.81 -26.59
CA GLN A 218 10.69 15.55 -25.47
C GLN A 218 9.77 16.66 -24.96
N LYS A 219 9.08 17.39 -25.83
CA LYS A 219 8.19 18.48 -25.40
C LYS A 219 7.00 17.93 -24.62
N LEU A 220 6.44 16.80 -25.05
CA LEU A 220 5.39 16.11 -24.31
C LEU A 220 5.89 15.61 -22.95
N ARG A 221 7.14 15.11 -22.85
CA ARG A 221 7.74 14.73 -21.57
C ARG A 221 7.86 15.92 -20.63
N ASP A 222 8.30 17.07 -21.13
CA ASP A 222 8.44 18.28 -20.32
C ASP A 222 7.08 18.76 -19.79
N VAL A 223 6.03 18.73 -20.64
CA VAL A 223 4.65 19.00 -20.22
C VAL A 223 4.20 18.03 -19.11
N ALA A 224 4.46 16.73 -19.29
CA ALA A 224 4.09 15.70 -18.34
C ALA A 224 4.81 15.87 -16.99
N ARG A 225 6.12 16.17 -17.01
CA ARG A 225 6.92 16.43 -15.80
C ARG A 225 6.40 17.64 -15.04
N LEU A 226 6.14 18.74 -15.74
CA LEU A 226 5.63 19.97 -15.13
C LEU A 226 4.28 19.73 -14.45
N HIS A 227 3.38 18.94 -15.07
CA HIS A 227 2.10 18.61 -14.45
C HIS A 227 2.25 17.71 -13.22
N SER A 228 3.09 16.67 -13.30
CA SER A 228 3.43 15.82 -12.15
C SER A 228 4.05 16.62 -10.99
N GLU A 229 4.95 17.57 -11.31
CA GLU A 229 5.59 18.43 -10.31
C GLU A 229 4.58 19.36 -9.64
N ASP A 230 3.69 19.94 -10.45
CA ASP A 230 2.65 20.86 -10.00
C ASP A 230 1.64 20.20 -9.05
N MET A 231 1.18 19.00 -9.40
CA MET A 231 0.30 18.17 -8.57
C MET A 231 0.91 17.90 -7.18
N PHE A 232 2.20 17.57 -7.11
CA PHE A 232 2.89 17.39 -5.82
C PHE A 232 3.07 18.69 -5.03
N LYS A 233 3.49 19.77 -5.70
CA LYS A 233 3.75 21.06 -5.04
C LYS A 233 2.48 21.66 -4.45
N ARG A 234 1.35 21.47 -5.12
CA ARG A 234 0.06 22.05 -4.72
C ARG A 234 -0.87 21.05 -4.01
N GLY A 235 -0.50 19.78 -3.95
CA GLY A 235 -1.16 18.78 -3.11
C GLY A 235 -2.48 18.29 -3.69
N TYR A 236 -2.57 18.18 -5.01
CA TYR A 236 -3.75 17.71 -5.72
C TYR A 236 -3.36 16.63 -6.74
N PHE A 237 -4.32 15.79 -7.09
CA PHE A 237 -4.20 14.84 -8.19
C PHE A 237 -5.44 15.03 -9.08
N SER A 238 -5.25 15.43 -10.33
CA SER A 238 -6.33 15.69 -11.30
C SER A 238 -5.79 15.94 -12.72
N HIS A 239 -6.63 15.73 -13.73
CA HIS A 239 -6.37 16.11 -15.13
C HIS A 239 -6.34 17.63 -15.35
N PHE A 240 -7.02 18.37 -14.46
CA PHE A 240 -7.14 19.82 -14.50
C PHE A 240 -6.21 20.44 -13.46
N SER A 241 -5.49 21.50 -13.85
CA SER A 241 -4.82 22.32 -12.84
C SER A 241 -5.85 23.07 -11.98
N PRO A 242 -5.47 23.62 -10.82
CA PRO A 242 -6.31 24.54 -10.04
C PRO A 242 -6.82 25.76 -10.82
N GLU A 243 -6.16 26.13 -11.91
CA GLU A 243 -6.61 27.15 -12.87
C GLU A 243 -7.52 26.59 -13.97
N GLU A 244 -7.97 25.33 -13.82
CA GLU A 244 -8.79 24.58 -14.77
C GLU A 244 -8.12 24.35 -16.14
N ALA A 245 -6.79 24.46 -16.22
CA ALA A 245 -6.05 24.18 -17.44
C ALA A 245 -6.04 22.68 -17.75
N THR A 246 -6.44 22.32 -18.96
CA THR A 246 -6.48 20.96 -19.49
C THR A 246 -5.13 20.51 -20.04
N VAL A 247 -4.97 19.21 -20.34
CA VAL A 247 -3.78 18.72 -21.08
C VAL A 247 -3.62 19.43 -22.42
N ALA A 248 -4.71 19.74 -23.12
CA ALA A 248 -4.68 20.46 -24.40
C ALA A 248 -4.06 21.85 -24.23
N ASP A 249 -4.47 22.59 -23.19
CA ASP A 249 -3.92 23.91 -22.87
C ASP A 249 -2.42 23.82 -22.53
N ARG A 250 -2.04 22.82 -21.72
CA ARG A 250 -0.64 22.60 -21.33
C ARG A 250 0.25 22.27 -22.53
N VAL A 251 -0.22 21.41 -23.43
CA VAL A 251 0.51 21.00 -24.65
C VAL A 251 0.58 22.14 -25.67
N GLN A 252 -0.50 22.90 -25.85
CA GLN A 252 -0.52 24.07 -26.73
C GLN A 252 0.42 25.17 -26.23
N LYS A 253 0.45 25.43 -24.92
CA LYS A 253 1.38 26.38 -24.30
C LYS A 253 2.85 26.00 -24.50
N ALA A 254 3.15 24.70 -24.62
CA ALA A 254 4.48 24.20 -24.94
C ALA A 254 4.84 24.28 -26.45
N GLY A 255 3.93 24.81 -27.28
CA GLY A 255 4.15 24.96 -28.72
C GLY A 255 4.22 23.63 -29.45
N VAL A 256 3.40 22.66 -29.03
CA VAL A 256 3.20 21.38 -29.73
C VAL A 256 1.88 21.43 -30.47
N ASN A 257 1.92 21.18 -31.78
CA ASN A 257 0.71 21.08 -32.60
C ASN A 257 0.17 19.65 -32.51
N PHE A 258 -1.14 19.52 -32.33
CA PHE A 258 -1.84 18.24 -32.27
C PHE A 258 -3.25 18.40 -32.85
N LEU A 259 -3.79 17.32 -33.41
CA LEU A 259 -5.21 17.14 -33.73
C LEU A 259 -5.92 16.41 -32.59
N VAL A 260 -5.22 15.46 -31.98
CA VAL A 260 -5.72 14.65 -30.87
C VAL A 260 -4.67 14.62 -29.78
N VAL A 261 -5.10 14.81 -28.54
CA VAL A 261 -4.26 14.74 -27.35
C VAL A 261 -4.96 13.93 -26.27
N GLY A 262 -4.19 13.12 -25.55
CA GLY A 262 -4.68 12.30 -24.45
C GLY A 262 -3.80 12.42 -23.22
N GLU A 263 -4.38 12.14 -22.06
CA GLU A 263 -3.65 12.07 -20.80
C GLU A 263 -4.06 10.86 -19.97
N ASN A 264 -3.06 10.20 -19.39
CA ASN A 264 -3.27 9.29 -18.28
C ASN A 264 -2.46 9.75 -17.07
N LEU A 265 -3.03 9.60 -15.89
CA LEU A 265 -2.40 9.93 -14.62
C LEU A 265 -2.36 8.71 -13.72
N ALA A 266 -1.21 8.46 -13.10
CA ALA A 266 -1.08 7.51 -12.02
C ALA A 266 -0.20 8.10 -10.89
N TYR A 267 -0.61 7.89 -9.66
CA TYR A 267 0.15 8.21 -8.46
C TYR A 267 0.37 6.93 -7.70
N ALA A 268 1.58 6.38 -7.68
CA ALA A 268 1.84 5.02 -7.21
C ALA A 268 3.18 4.90 -6.46
N PRO A 269 3.37 3.86 -5.62
CA PRO A 269 4.66 3.60 -4.98
C PRO A 269 5.80 3.23 -5.94
N GLY A 270 5.48 2.85 -7.19
CA GLY A 270 6.48 2.47 -8.18
C GLY A 270 5.88 2.11 -9.54
N LEU A 271 6.78 1.91 -10.51
CA LEU A 271 6.48 1.72 -11.93
C LEU A 271 5.48 0.60 -12.22
N GLU A 272 5.74 -0.60 -11.71
CA GLU A 272 4.92 -1.80 -12.01
C GLU A 272 3.46 -1.63 -11.57
N LEU A 273 3.25 -1.05 -10.38
CA LEU A 273 1.90 -0.75 -9.90
C LEU A 273 1.26 0.35 -10.76
N ALA A 274 1.98 1.43 -11.08
CA ALA A 274 1.43 2.49 -11.94
C ALA A 274 0.96 1.93 -13.30
N HIS A 275 1.81 1.16 -13.99
CA HIS A 275 1.48 0.59 -15.29
C HIS A 275 0.29 -0.37 -15.21
N LYS A 276 0.29 -1.28 -14.23
CA LYS A 276 -0.80 -2.24 -14.01
C LYS A 276 -2.12 -1.53 -13.70
N GLY A 277 -2.09 -0.48 -12.86
CA GLY A 277 -3.26 0.33 -12.52
C GLY A 277 -3.88 0.98 -13.76
N LEU A 278 -3.04 1.58 -14.61
CA LEU A 278 -3.49 2.18 -15.87
C LEU A 278 -4.08 1.13 -16.84
N MET A 279 -3.47 -0.05 -16.98
CA MET A 279 -3.98 -1.09 -17.89
C MET A 279 -5.27 -1.75 -17.39
N ASN A 280 -5.50 -1.80 -16.06
CA ASN A 280 -6.72 -2.36 -15.49
C ASN A 280 -7.91 -1.39 -15.52
N SER A 281 -7.66 -0.10 -15.76
CA SER A 281 -8.71 0.90 -15.94
C SER A 281 -9.07 1.05 -17.40
N GLU A 282 -10.35 0.86 -17.73
CA GLU A 282 -10.84 0.91 -19.11
C GLU A 282 -10.48 2.23 -19.81
N GLY A 283 -10.75 3.38 -19.18
CA GLY A 283 -10.49 4.70 -19.78
C GLY A 283 -9.00 4.94 -20.07
N HIS A 284 -8.11 4.56 -19.14
CA HIS A 284 -6.66 4.73 -19.32
C HIS A 284 -6.11 3.77 -20.38
N ARG A 285 -6.58 2.52 -20.37
CA ARG A 285 -6.21 1.50 -21.34
C ARG A 285 -6.62 1.90 -22.76
N VAL A 286 -7.79 2.52 -22.95
CA VAL A 286 -8.21 3.06 -24.26
C VAL A 286 -7.19 4.08 -24.78
N ASN A 287 -6.69 4.99 -23.94
CA ASN A 287 -5.64 5.92 -24.37
C ASN A 287 -4.34 5.20 -24.76
N ILE A 288 -3.88 4.24 -23.95
CA ILE A 288 -2.65 3.47 -24.21
C ILE A 288 -2.73 2.71 -25.54
N LEU A 289 -3.90 2.18 -25.88
CA LEU A 289 -4.13 1.34 -27.05
C LEU A 289 -4.75 2.09 -28.24
N SER A 290 -4.95 3.40 -28.15
CA SER A 290 -5.52 4.16 -29.26
C SER A 290 -4.58 4.19 -30.47
N GLU A 291 -5.14 3.97 -31.66
CA GLU A 291 -4.44 4.10 -32.94
C GLU A 291 -4.24 5.56 -33.36
N ASP A 292 -4.99 6.50 -32.76
CA ASP A 292 -4.93 7.93 -33.09
C ASP A 292 -3.63 8.59 -32.63
N TYR A 293 -2.88 7.94 -31.73
CA TYR A 293 -1.65 8.47 -31.16
C TYR A 293 -0.41 7.83 -31.82
N HIS A 294 0.58 8.67 -32.09
CA HIS A 294 1.88 8.28 -32.64
C HIS A 294 3.05 8.68 -31.75
N LYS A 295 2.83 9.62 -30.82
CA LYS A 295 3.82 10.14 -29.90
C LYS A 295 3.38 10.02 -28.45
N ILE A 296 4.36 9.90 -27.57
CA ILE A 296 4.15 9.88 -26.13
C ILE A 296 5.23 10.68 -25.40
N GLY A 297 4.81 11.46 -24.41
CA GLY A 297 5.67 12.02 -23.39
C GLY A 297 5.27 11.48 -22.03
N ILE A 298 6.20 10.81 -21.34
CA ILE A 298 6.00 10.36 -19.97
C ILE A 298 6.86 11.23 -19.05
N GLY A 299 6.21 11.80 -18.03
CA GLY A 299 6.87 12.53 -16.95
C GLY A 299 6.70 11.79 -15.64
N VAL A 300 7.82 11.49 -14.97
CA VAL A 300 7.82 10.84 -13.65
C VAL A 300 8.52 11.74 -12.64
N MET A 301 7.78 12.12 -11.59
CA MET A 301 8.33 12.82 -10.44
C MET A 301 8.32 11.90 -9.23
N ASP A 302 9.49 11.68 -8.63
CA ASP A 302 9.65 10.93 -7.38
C ASP A 302 9.59 11.89 -6.19
N GLY A 303 8.57 11.71 -5.35
CA GLY A 303 8.39 12.38 -4.06
C GLY A 303 8.98 11.61 -2.88
N GLY A 304 9.76 10.56 -3.12
CA GLY A 304 10.39 9.71 -2.12
C GLY A 304 9.35 8.93 -1.32
N VAL A 305 9.24 9.24 -0.02
CA VAL A 305 8.27 8.60 0.88
C VAL A 305 6.81 8.89 0.51
N TYR A 306 6.59 9.95 -0.28
CA TYR A 306 5.28 10.27 -0.84
C TYR A 306 4.98 9.46 -2.10
N GLY A 307 5.88 8.61 -2.61
CA GLY A 307 5.66 7.84 -3.84
C GLY A 307 5.93 8.65 -5.12
N MET A 308 5.58 8.06 -6.25
CA MET A 308 5.90 8.57 -7.59
C MET A 308 4.63 8.99 -8.33
N MET A 309 4.72 10.07 -9.10
CA MET A 309 3.64 10.56 -9.93
C MET A 309 4.01 10.44 -11.41
N PHE A 310 3.18 9.73 -12.14
CA PHE A 310 3.32 9.40 -13.55
C PHE A 310 2.25 10.15 -14.33
N THR A 311 2.68 10.96 -15.29
CA THR A 311 1.82 11.59 -16.28
C THR A 311 2.22 11.07 -17.66
N GLN A 312 1.27 10.50 -18.40
CA GLN A 312 1.46 10.12 -19.80
C GLN A 312 0.67 11.08 -20.68
N VAL A 313 1.34 11.79 -21.57
CA VAL A 313 0.73 12.68 -22.55
C VAL A 313 0.90 12.06 -23.93
N PHE A 314 -0.22 11.87 -24.64
CA PHE A 314 -0.26 11.26 -25.96
C PHE A 314 -0.60 12.31 -27.02
N SER A 315 0.00 12.22 -28.20
CA SER A 315 -0.41 13.00 -29.37
C SER A 315 -0.29 12.22 -30.66
N ASN A 316 -0.93 12.72 -31.73
CA ASN A 316 -0.71 12.25 -33.10
C ASN A 316 0.57 12.81 -33.74
#